data_AF-A0A554IVY8-F1
#
_entry.id   AF-A0A554IVY8-F1
#
_cell.length_a   1.000
_cell.length_b   1.000
_cell.length_c   1.000
_cell.angle_alpha   90.00
_cell.angle_beta   90.00
_cell.angle_gamma   90.00
#
_symmetry.space_group_name_H-M   'P 1'
#
loop_
_entity.id
_entity.type
_entity.pdbx_description
1 polymer ?
#
loop_
_entity_poly.entity_id
_entity_poly.type
_entity_poly.pdbx_seq_one_letter_code
_entity_poly.pdbx_strand_id
1 'polypeptide(L)'
;MSHKNPTGCWVYKGSYSVLLADEAGTNHLPPGAVLSGRTVRVQDGSVAQSMGGINLYAEGISFGWGYKGLKEIRDGRGKLLWQNKDYR
;
A
#
# COMPACT_ATOMS: atom_id res chain seq x y z
N MET A 1 -11.32 -7.98 18.92
CA MET A 1 -11.63 -6.60 18.46
C MET A 1 -11.49 -6.56 16.95
N SER A 2 -12.58 -6.31 16.21
CA SER A 2 -12.56 -6.32 14.75
C SER A 2 -11.96 -5.01 14.24
N HIS A 3 -10.87 -5.09 13.48
CA HIS A 3 -10.15 -3.95 12.92
C HIS A 3 -11.04 -3.32 11.84
N LYS A 4 -11.84 -2.31 12.20
CA LYS A 4 -12.70 -1.59 11.25
C LYS A 4 -11.83 -0.95 10.16
N ASN A 5 -11.93 -1.48 8.93
CA ASN A 5 -11.46 -0.84 7.70
C ASN A 5 -12.06 0.58 7.57
N PRO A 6 -11.35 1.53 6.93
CA PRO A 6 -11.89 2.89 6.77
C PRO A 6 -13.13 2.88 5.86
N THR A 7 -14.04 3.82 6.13
CA THR A 7 -15.44 3.89 5.70
C THR A 7 -15.69 4.28 4.24
N GLY A 8 -14.77 4.03 3.32
CA GLY A 8 -14.96 4.36 1.90
C GLY A 8 -14.16 3.46 0.96
N CYS A 9 -14.84 2.90 -0.05
CA CYS A 9 -14.17 2.26 -1.18
C CYS A 9 -13.66 3.34 -2.14
N TRP A 10 -12.40 3.25 -2.53
CA TRP A 10 -11.80 4.17 -3.51
C TRP A 10 -10.71 3.47 -4.30
N VAL A 11 -10.37 4.04 -5.46
CA VAL A 11 -9.31 3.54 -6.35
C VAL A 11 -8.43 4.72 -6.78
N TYR A 12 -7.13 4.52 -6.71
CA TYR A 12 -6.11 5.41 -7.26
C TYR A 12 -5.35 4.67 -8.37
N LYS A 13 -5.01 5.38 -9.46
CA LYS A 13 -4.20 4.87 -10.58
C LYS A 13 -3.02 5.81 -10.82
N GLY A 14 -1.85 5.25 -11.07
CA GLY A 14 -0.61 5.97 -11.31
C GLY A 14 0.51 5.52 -10.38
N SER A 15 1.56 6.31 -10.30
CA SER A 15 2.68 6.05 -9.39
C SER A 15 2.29 6.24 -7.93
N TYR A 16 2.82 5.40 -7.06
CA TYR A 16 2.61 5.48 -5.61
C TYR A 16 3.79 4.90 -4.84
N SER A 17 3.85 5.20 -3.54
CA SER A 17 4.78 4.60 -2.61
C SER A 17 4.07 4.09 -1.36
N VAL A 18 4.58 3.00 -0.81
CA VAL A 18 4.07 2.33 0.38
C VAL A 18 5.17 2.26 1.42
N LEU A 19 4.95 2.86 2.59
CA LEU A 19 5.80 2.68 3.76
C LEU A 19 5.34 1.44 4.53
N LEU A 20 6.25 0.50 4.73
CA LEU A 20 6.00 -0.77 5.40
C LEU A 20 6.29 -0.70 6.90
N ALA A 21 5.59 -1.56 7.65
CA ALA A 21 5.93 -1.83 9.05
C ALA A 21 7.29 -2.54 9.18
N ASP A 22 7.90 -2.50 10.35
CA ASP A 22 9.25 -3.03 10.56
C ASP A 22 9.26 -4.57 10.54
N GLU A 23 8.15 -5.16 10.95
CA GLU A 23 7.85 -6.58 10.92
C GLU A 23 7.40 -7.09 9.54
N ALA A 24 7.12 -6.19 8.58
CA ALA A 24 6.69 -6.59 7.25
C ALA A 24 7.86 -7.22 6.47
N GLY A 25 7.66 -8.44 5.96
CA GLY A 25 8.63 -9.13 5.12
C GLY A 25 8.77 -8.46 3.75
N THR A 26 9.98 -8.40 3.19
CA THR A 26 10.28 -7.62 1.98
C THR A 26 10.72 -8.46 0.77
N ASN A 27 10.66 -9.79 0.89
CA ASN A 27 11.36 -10.70 -0.04
C ASN A 27 10.58 -11.02 -1.34
N HIS A 28 9.31 -10.60 -1.46
CA HIS A 28 8.48 -10.91 -2.63
C HIS A 28 7.78 -9.67 -3.14
N LEU A 29 8.43 -8.98 -4.07
CA LEU A 29 7.84 -7.88 -4.83
C LEU A 29 7.57 -8.34 -6.27
N PRO A 30 6.44 -7.96 -6.87
CA PRO A 30 6.21 -8.19 -8.30
C PRO A 30 7.13 -7.30 -9.15
N PRO A 31 7.26 -7.60 -10.45
CA PRO A 31 7.77 -6.65 -11.43
C PRO A 31 7.10 -5.27 -11.31
N GLY A 32 7.86 -4.20 -11.59
CA GLY A 32 7.38 -2.82 -11.47
C GLY A 32 7.35 -2.25 -10.04
N ALA A 33 7.63 -3.07 -9.01
CA ALA A 33 7.77 -2.63 -7.62
C ALA A 33 9.23 -2.66 -7.16
N VAL A 34 9.71 -1.55 -6.61
CA VAL A 34 11.11 -1.40 -6.14
C VAL A 34 11.13 -1.08 -4.66
N LEU A 35 11.92 -1.82 -3.89
CA LEU A 35 12.15 -1.55 -2.48
C LEU A 35 13.35 -0.61 -2.28
N SER A 36 13.16 0.43 -1.46
CA SER A 36 14.24 1.26 -0.93
C SER A 36 14.03 1.46 0.57
N GLY A 37 14.87 0.81 1.38
CA GLY A 37 14.66 0.73 2.83
C GLY A 37 13.34 0.01 3.15
N ARG A 38 12.43 0.71 3.82
CA ARG A 38 11.06 0.24 4.13
C ARG A 38 10.00 0.79 3.18
N THR A 39 10.39 1.47 2.12
CA THR A 39 9.46 2.06 1.16
C THR A 39 9.47 1.25 -0.13
N VAL A 40 8.30 0.75 -0.52
CA VAL A 40 8.07 0.16 -1.84
C VAL A 40 7.55 1.24 -2.76
N ARG A 41 8.13 1.38 -3.95
CA ARG A 41 7.72 2.36 -4.97
C ARG A 41 7.23 1.63 -6.21
N VAL A 42 6.14 2.12 -6.78
CA VAL A 42 5.55 1.62 -8.03
C VAL A 42 5.37 2.80 -8.97
N GLN A 43 5.86 2.69 -10.20
CA GLN A 43 5.73 3.76 -11.21
C GLN A 43 4.41 3.70 -11.96
N ASP A 44 3.98 2.50 -12.35
CA ASP A 44 2.70 2.28 -13.02
C ASP A 44 1.91 1.20 -12.27
N GLY A 45 0.84 1.62 -11.63
CA GLY A 45 0.08 0.75 -10.74
C GLY A 45 -1.25 1.34 -10.30
N SER A 46 -1.88 0.65 -9.35
CA SER A 46 -3.10 1.13 -8.72
C SER A 46 -3.19 0.68 -7.27
N VAL A 47 -3.97 1.43 -6.50
CA VAL A 47 -4.30 1.12 -5.11
C VAL A 47 -5.82 1.13 -5.01
N ALA A 48 -6.39 0.06 -4.46
CA ALA A 48 -7.82 -0.06 -4.24
C ALA A 48 -8.10 -0.33 -2.76
N GLN A 49 -8.87 0.55 -2.13
CA GLN A 49 -9.46 0.29 -0.83
C GLN A 49 -10.84 -0.34 -1.02
N SER A 50 -11.06 -1.46 -0.36
CA SER A 50 -12.33 -2.19 -0.32
C SER A 50 -12.73 -2.50 1.12
N MET A 51 -13.92 -3.07 1.31
CA MET A 51 -14.36 -3.60 2.61
C MET A 51 -13.42 -4.68 3.17
N GLY A 52 -12.61 -5.32 2.31
CA GLY A 52 -11.60 -6.32 2.70
C GLY A 52 -10.22 -5.75 3.05
N GLY A 53 -9.98 -4.45 2.83
CA GLY A 53 -8.71 -3.79 3.13
C GLY A 53 -8.11 -3.08 1.92
N ILE A 54 -6.79 -2.98 1.88
CA ILE A 54 -6.03 -2.33 0.80
C ILE A 54 -5.43 -3.40 -0.13
N ASN A 55 -5.73 -3.28 -1.42
CA ASN A 55 -5.10 -4.04 -2.49
C ASN A 55 -4.14 -3.13 -3.27
N LEU A 56 -2.95 -3.63 -3.56
CA LEU A 56 -1.89 -2.92 -4.29
C LEU A 56 -1.61 -3.65 -5.59
N TYR A 57 -1.36 -2.91 -6.66
CA TYR A 57 -1.09 -3.46 -7.97
C TYR A 57 0.09 -2.76 -8.63
N ALA A 58 1.03 -3.53 -9.16
CA ALA A 58 2.13 -3.06 -10.00
C ALA A 58 2.04 -3.79 -11.34
N GLU A 59 1.98 -3.05 -12.45
CA GLU A 59 1.84 -3.63 -13.79
C GLU A 59 0.66 -4.63 -13.91
N GLY A 60 -0.43 -4.39 -13.16
CA GLY A 60 -1.61 -5.26 -13.11
C GLY A 60 -1.49 -6.49 -12.20
N ILE A 61 -0.34 -6.74 -11.58
CA ILE A 61 -0.12 -7.85 -10.65
C ILE A 61 -0.44 -7.39 -9.22
N SER A 62 -1.32 -8.13 -8.55
CA SER A 62 -1.71 -7.87 -7.15
C SER A 62 -0.62 -8.30 -6.16
N PHE A 63 -0.38 -7.49 -5.14
CA PHE A 63 0.54 -7.80 -4.02
C PHE A 63 0.13 -7.05 -2.75
N GLY A 64 0.73 -7.39 -1.60
CA GLY A 64 0.49 -6.67 -0.35
C GLY A 64 0.98 -7.39 0.91
N TRP A 65 0.75 -6.74 2.05
CA TRP A 65 1.23 -7.19 3.38
C TRP A 65 0.12 -7.28 4.44
N GLY A 66 -1.14 -7.23 4.00
CA GLY A 66 -2.29 -7.06 4.90
C GLY A 66 -2.25 -5.73 5.65
N TYR A 67 -3.25 -5.47 6.49
CA TYR A 67 -3.40 -4.19 7.18
C TYR A 67 -2.19 -3.86 8.08
N LYS A 68 -1.71 -4.83 8.86
CA LYS A 68 -0.61 -4.64 9.81
C LYS A 68 0.75 -4.42 9.13
N GLY A 69 0.95 -4.88 7.90
CA GLY A 69 2.21 -4.66 7.21
C GLY A 69 2.35 -3.27 6.58
N LEU A 70 1.28 -2.47 6.57
CA LEU A 70 1.20 -1.19 5.88
C LEU A 70 1.13 -0.04 6.89
N LYS A 71 2.08 0.90 6.84
CA LYS A 71 2.05 2.14 7.65
C LYS A 71 1.38 3.27 6.89
N GLU A 72 1.77 3.49 5.64
CA GLU A 72 1.38 4.69 4.88
C GLU A 72 1.41 4.44 3.37
N ILE A 73 0.52 5.09 2.63
CA ILE A 73 0.50 5.11 1.16
C ILE A 73 0.41 6.55 0.67
N ARG A 74 1.31 6.91 -0.24
CA ARG A 74 1.37 8.23 -0.90
C ARG A 74 1.33 8.07 -2.41
N ASP A 75 0.80 9.07 -3.10
CA ASP A 75 0.88 9.14 -4.55
C ASP A 75 2.31 9.49 -5.03
N GLY A 76 2.56 9.45 -6.33
CA GLY A 76 3.87 9.75 -6.92
C GLY A 76 4.33 11.19 -6.74
N ARG A 77 3.48 12.10 -6.24
CA ARG A 77 3.80 13.48 -5.87
C ARG A 77 4.02 13.63 -4.35
N GLY A 78 3.92 12.53 -3.58
CA GLY A 78 4.08 12.53 -2.14
C GLY A 78 2.81 12.91 -1.35
N LYS A 79 1.66 13.10 -2.01
CA LYS A 79 0.39 13.38 -1.32
C LYS A 79 -0.09 12.11 -0.61
N LEU A 80 -0.51 12.25 0.64
CA LEU A 80 -1.06 11.16 1.43
C LEU A 80 -2.37 10.65 0.82
N LEU A 81 -2.43 9.35 0.51
CA LEU A 81 -3.64 8.67 0.06
C LEU A 81 -4.30 7.91 1.21
N TRP A 82 -3.48 7.26 2.05
CA TRP A 82 -3.95 6.45 3.16
C TRP A 82 -2.89 6.34 4.24
N GLN A 83 -3.33 6.30 5.50
CA GLN A 83 -2.47 6.08 6.66
C GLN A 83 -3.13 5.07 7.59
N ASN A 84 -2.33 4.13 8.09
CA ASN A 84 -2.77 3.20 9.11
C ASN A 84 -2.84 3.92 10.46
N LYS A 85 -3.98 3.83 11.12
CA LYS A 85 -4.21 4.45 12.43
C LYS A 85 -3.40 3.81 13.56
N ASP A 86 -2.96 2.57 13.39
CA ASP A 86 -2.21 1.82 14.41
C ASP A 86 -0.74 2.28 14.52
N TYR A 87 -0.27 3.07 13.55
CA TYR A 87 1.10 3.61 13.50
C TYR A 87 1.13 5.15 13.59
N ARG A 88 0.05 5.77 14.09
CA ARG A 88 -0.08 7.22 14.23
C ARG A 88 0.40 7.71 15.58
#